data_AF-A0A1Q2MBR7-F1
#
_entry.id   AF-A0A1Q2MBR7-F1
#
_cell.length_a   1.000
_cell.length_b   1.000
_cell.length_c   1.000
_cell.angle_alpha   90.00
_cell.angle_beta   90.00
_cell.angle_gamma   90.00
#
_symmetry.space_group_name_H-M   'P 1'
#
loop_
_entity.id
_entity.type
_entity.pdbx_description
1 polymer ?
#
loop_
_entity_poly.entity_id
_entity_poly.type
_entity_poly.pdbx_seq_one_letter_code
_entity_poly.pdbx_strand_id
1 'polypeptide(L)'
;MFAFMCALALVNCDFVEISGYQYSYKDDNTGVTTRVYVSPFEIAEAEVCQDEFERVMGYNPSKFKGADLPVHNVSWFEAIQFCNKKSIAEGLPPCYDIETGRCDFSLNGFRLPTEAEFNSAGRGFFKLEDRLKYANLYPKSYETIQSSVDEFAKGPAARKSLEKLPAGVYDLMGNVWEWVYDYYIPVFETAVVQVNPSGPLQGLERTIKGGSWMIPAWHGYTPRPLTSSQQPQSKRATIGFRVCRTITGKRGGAYEPEPEKIADIRYAKHENLADENLNITDDNGDEIKTLQSWQKNRDSVRDKWLDYMKVPDYGKLRLEAKTVYEYDRPLYSGKVQLLQASPRVEYKIALLSPVMKKGEKRPVLIVPFYDVDSPASKQLYGKRFKAFNRGYAHLAASQGYIAVAVKWYSECYPDYIESIAQLSADHPGTLGLGKWVADIRLLIDYISSLDNVDSERIAVMGHSLGGKLALFAAAFDGRISAAVLSEPGIGIEFSNYQDIWYLGADIKQRQDLDLHQLLALTAPRPLMLIAGDSVDNDSSLDYLNAAQQIYSLYGIENCPAFYNHRTGHTPSAQAVELAFEWLNKQLPAPCGK
;
A
#
# COMPACT_ATOMS: atom_id res chain seq x y z
N MET A 1 50.00 -27.43 -11.70
CA MET A 1 49.10 -28.60 -11.88
C MET A 1 47.67 -28.05 -11.88
N PHE A 2 47.21 -27.67 -13.07
CA PHE A 2 45.87 -27.13 -13.36
C PHE A 2 44.91 -28.31 -13.52
N ALA A 3 43.82 -28.37 -12.72
CA ALA A 3 42.73 -29.34 -12.79
C ALA A 3 41.85 -29.09 -11.54
N PHE A 4 40.56 -28.76 -11.54
CA PHE A 4 39.43 -28.98 -12.45
C PHE A 4 38.44 -27.80 -12.23
N MET A 5 38.26 -26.90 -13.19
CA MET A 5 36.99 -26.17 -13.32
C MET A 5 36.10 -27.04 -14.21
N CYS A 6 35.39 -27.99 -13.61
CA CYS A 6 34.29 -28.64 -14.30
C CYS A 6 33.17 -27.60 -14.38
N ALA A 7 33.05 -26.93 -15.54
CA ALA A 7 31.79 -26.32 -15.91
C ALA A 7 30.76 -27.45 -15.98
N LEU A 8 30.04 -27.68 -14.88
CA LEU A 8 28.79 -28.44 -14.92
C LEU A 8 27.88 -27.65 -15.84
N ALA A 9 27.73 -28.12 -17.08
CA ALA A 9 26.59 -27.75 -17.91
C ALA A 9 25.35 -28.20 -17.12
N LEU A 10 24.77 -27.29 -16.34
CA LEU A 10 23.51 -27.50 -15.67
C LEU A 10 22.49 -27.80 -16.75
N VAL A 11 21.66 -28.83 -16.53
CA VAL A 11 20.55 -29.16 -17.43
C VAL A 11 19.74 -27.89 -17.64
N ASN A 12 19.68 -27.43 -18.90
CA ASN A 12 18.84 -26.30 -19.27
C ASN A 12 17.40 -26.65 -18.91
N CYS A 13 16.78 -25.90 -17.98
CA CYS A 13 15.35 -25.73 -18.07
C CYS A 13 15.10 -25.01 -19.38
N ASP A 14 14.40 -25.64 -20.31
CA ASP A 14 13.88 -24.89 -21.46
C ASP A 14 12.96 -23.79 -20.90
N PHE A 15 13.25 -22.54 -21.24
CA PHE A 15 12.43 -21.39 -20.86
C PHE A 15 11.52 -21.01 -22.02
N VAL A 16 10.30 -20.59 -21.68
CA VAL A 16 9.35 -20.01 -22.63
C VAL A 16 9.20 -18.53 -22.33
N GLU A 17 9.33 -17.68 -23.35
CA GLU A 17 8.93 -16.28 -23.27
C GLU A 17 7.41 -16.19 -23.32
N ILE A 18 6.80 -15.73 -22.24
CA ILE A 18 5.38 -15.40 -22.19
C ILE A 18 5.24 -13.94 -22.60
N SER A 19 4.54 -13.69 -23.71
CA SER A 19 4.20 -12.33 -24.13
C SER A 19 3.39 -11.59 -23.06
N GLY A 20 3.50 -10.27 -23.06
CA GLY A 20 2.69 -9.42 -22.18
C GLY A 20 1.19 -9.69 -22.39
N TYR A 21 0.43 -9.70 -21.30
CA TYR A 21 -0.96 -10.14 -21.29
C TYR A 21 -1.80 -9.33 -20.30
N GLN A 22 -3.06 -9.10 -20.67
CA GLN A 22 -4.06 -8.47 -19.82
C GLN A 22 -5.22 -9.43 -19.59
N TYR A 23 -5.65 -9.59 -18.34
CA TYR A 23 -6.86 -10.31 -18.00
C TYR A 23 -7.66 -9.60 -16.91
N SER A 24 -8.90 -10.00 -16.72
CA SER A 24 -9.72 -9.53 -15.60
C SER A 24 -10.23 -10.71 -14.80
N TYR A 25 -10.37 -10.54 -13.49
CA TYR A 25 -11.07 -11.49 -12.65
C TYR A 25 -12.04 -10.79 -11.73
N LYS A 26 -13.17 -11.46 -11.48
CA LYS A 26 -14.12 -11.06 -10.45
C LYS A 26 -13.82 -11.86 -9.19
N ASP A 27 -13.67 -11.19 -8.07
CA ASP A 27 -13.59 -11.81 -6.74
C ASP A 27 -14.99 -12.27 -6.35
N ASP A 28 -15.15 -13.57 -6.08
CA ASP A 28 -16.46 -14.18 -5.86
C ASP A 28 -17.10 -13.75 -4.54
N ASN A 29 -16.30 -13.33 -3.55
CA ASN A 29 -16.78 -12.93 -2.23
C ASN A 29 -17.27 -11.47 -2.21
N THR A 30 -16.55 -10.58 -2.88
CA THR A 30 -16.82 -9.13 -2.88
C THR A 30 -17.56 -8.66 -4.13
N GLY A 31 -17.53 -9.45 -5.20
CA GLY A 31 -18.03 -9.07 -6.52
C GLY A 31 -17.15 -8.07 -7.27
N VAL A 32 -16.00 -7.69 -6.69
CA VAL A 32 -15.06 -6.72 -7.26
C VAL A 32 -14.39 -7.28 -8.51
N THR A 33 -14.33 -6.51 -9.59
CA THR A 33 -13.60 -6.89 -10.82
C THR A 33 -12.26 -6.18 -10.89
N THR A 34 -11.17 -6.95 -10.91
CA THR A 34 -9.78 -6.45 -10.99
C THR A 34 -9.24 -6.72 -12.39
N ARG A 35 -8.60 -5.72 -13.00
CA ARG A 35 -7.85 -5.89 -14.27
C ARG A 35 -6.37 -6.05 -13.95
N VAL A 36 -5.72 -7.03 -14.54
CA VAL A 36 -4.31 -7.33 -14.31
C VAL A 36 -3.56 -7.29 -15.64
N TYR A 37 -2.45 -6.54 -15.66
CA TYR A 37 -1.49 -6.47 -16.75
C TYR A 37 -0.21 -7.16 -16.30
N VAL A 38 0.30 -8.07 -17.11
CA VAL A 38 1.55 -8.79 -16.90
C VAL A 38 2.45 -8.49 -18.08
N SER A 39 3.65 -8.03 -17.80
CA SER A 39 4.67 -7.77 -18.82
C SER A 39 5.32 -9.06 -19.29
N PRO A 40 6.04 -9.05 -20.43
CA PRO A 40 6.77 -10.23 -20.87
C PRO A 40 7.77 -10.73 -19.82
N PHE A 41 7.83 -12.05 -19.65
CA PHE A 41 8.76 -12.72 -18.74
C PHE A 41 9.12 -14.10 -19.29
N GLU A 42 10.22 -14.67 -18.80
CA GLU A 42 10.58 -16.06 -19.09
C GLU A 42 10.12 -16.95 -17.94
N ILE A 43 9.55 -18.11 -18.24
CA ILE A 43 9.16 -19.14 -17.27
C ILE A 43 9.71 -20.48 -17.71
N ALA A 44 10.17 -21.30 -16.76
CA ALA A 44 10.56 -22.65 -17.04
C ALA A 44 9.36 -23.43 -17.62
N GLU A 45 9.60 -24.21 -18.67
CA GLU A 45 8.59 -25.02 -19.36
C GLU A 45 7.84 -25.97 -18.40
N ALA A 46 8.48 -26.41 -17.31
CA ALA A 46 7.92 -27.26 -16.28
C ALA A 46 8.54 -26.94 -14.91
N GLU A 47 8.11 -27.64 -13.86
CA GLU A 47 8.64 -27.51 -12.50
C GLU A 47 10.14 -27.81 -12.43
N VAL A 48 10.81 -27.38 -11.37
CA VAL A 48 12.20 -27.79 -11.10
C VAL A 48 12.21 -29.30 -10.84
N CYS A 49 13.07 -30.07 -11.52
CA CYS A 49 13.19 -31.50 -11.24
C CYS A 49 14.05 -31.79 -10.01
N GLN A 50 13.90 -32.99 -9.47
CA GLN A 50 14.68 -33.45 -8.34
C GLN A 50 16.19 -33.45 -8.60
N ASP A 51 16.60 -33.88 -9.78
CA ASP A 51 18.01 -33.94 -10.18
C ASP A 51 18.65 -32.54 -10.27
N GLU A 52 17.92 -31.55 -10.82
CA GLU A 52 18.37 -30.15 -10.83
C GLU A 52 18.45 -29.57 -9.41
N PHE A 53 17.40 -29.77 -8.60
CA PHE A 53 17.38 -29.30 -7.22
C PHE A 53 18.54 -29.86 -6.42
N GLU A 54 18.81 -31.16 -6.52
CA GLU A 54 19.87 -31.84 -5.79
C GLU A 54 21.25 -31.34 -6.18
N ARG A 55 21.50 -31.06 -7.47
CA ARG A 55 22.77 -30.47 -7.92
C ARG A 55 23.00 -29.06 -7.37
N VAL A 56 21.96 -28.23 -7.29
CA VAL A 56 22.07 -26.83 -6.82
C VAL A 56 22.11 -26.73 -5.30
N MET A 57 21.29 -27.53 -4.61
CA MET A 57 21.10 -27.44 -3.17
C MET A 57 21.94 -28.44 -2.37
N GLY A 58 22.42 -29.51 -3.00
CA GLY A 58 23.24 -30.56 -2.40
C GLY A 58 22.45 -31.65 -1.68
N TYR A 59 21.13 -31.68 -1.81
CA TYR A 59 20.25 -32.70 -1.22
C TYR A 59 18.91 -32.78 -1.96
N ASN A 60 18.19 -33.88 -1.80
CA ASN A 60 16.87 -34.10 -2.39
C ASN A 60 15.77 -34.31 -1.30
N PRO A 61 14.90 -33.31 -1.07
CA PRO A 61 13.87 -33.37 -0.03
C PRO A 61 12.63 -34.19 -0.40
N SER A 62 12.51 -34.62 -1.66
CA SER A 62 11.30 -35.23 -2.20
C SER A 62 11.00 -36.58 -1.56
N LYS A 63 9.72 -36.85 -1.29
CA LYS A 63 9.26 -38.13 -0.74
C LYS A 63 9.28 -39.22 -1.81
N PHE A 64 8.75 -38.94 -2.98
CA PHE A 64 8.78 -39.84 -4.14
C PHE A 64 10.06 -39.57 -4.93
N LYS A 65 10.80 -40.61 -5.31
CA LYS A 65 12.11 -40.46 -5.93
C LYS A 65 12.07 -40.71 -7.43
N GLY A 66 12.68 -39.82 -8.19
CA GLY A 66 12.88 -39.95 -9.63
C GLY A 66 13.53 -38.68 -10.18
N ALA A 67 14.59 -38.83 -10.98
CA ALA A 67 15.41 -37.70 -11.43
C ALA A 67 14.59 -36.61 -12.14
N ASP A 68 13.62 -37.02 -12.97
CA ASP A 68 12.76 -36.12 -13.75
C ASP A 68 11.39 -35.83 -13.11
N LEU A 69 11.14 -36.35 -11.91
CA LEU A 69 9.98 -35.95 -11.14
C LEU A 69 10.15 -34.50 -10.66
N PRO A 70 9.06 -33.73 -10.50
CA PRO A 70 9.14 -32.42 -9.88
C PRO A 70 9.68 -32.56 -8.46
N VAL A 71 10.57 -31.64 -8.07
CA VAL A 71 11.00 -31.53 -6.68
C VAL A 71 9.79 -31.12 -5.85
N HIS A 72 9.57 -31.82 -4.75
CA HIS A 72 8.51 -31.52 -3.80
C HIS A 72 8.99 -31.68 -2.37
N ASN A 73 8.12 -31.40 -1.40
CA ASN A 73 8.46 -31.35 0.03
C ASN A 73 9.50 -30.25 0.33
N VAL A 74 9.37 -29.14 -0.38
CA VAL A 74 10.22 -27.94 -0.28
C VAL A 74 9.42 -26.81 0.34
N SER A 75 10.07 -26.08 1.24
CA SER A 75 9.52 -24.83 1.80
C SER A 75 9.70 -23.67 0.81
N TRP A 76 8.94 -22.60 1.00
CA TRP A 76 9.09 -21.39 0.20
C TRP A 76 10.50 -20.79 0.33
N PHE A 77 11.07 -20.82 1.53
CA PHE A 77 12.44 -20.35 1.79
C PHE A 77 13.50 -21.17 1.04
N GLU A 78 13.34 -22.49 0.95
CA GLU A 78 14.25 -23.34 0.17
C GLU A 78 14.12 -23.06 -1.34
N ALA A 79 12.91 -22.77 -1.82
CA ALA A 79 12.68 -22.43 -3.21
C ALA A 79 13.39 -21.12 -3.62
N ILE A 80 13.31 -20.07 -2.78
CA ILE A 80 14.04 -18.81 -3.07
C ILE A 80 15.55 -18.93 -2.89
N GLN A 81 16.02 -19.79 -1.97
CA GLN A 81 17.44 -20.11 -1.84
C GLN A 81 17.96 -20.85 -3.08
N PHE A 82 17.19 -21.81 -3.60
CA PHE A 82 17.49 -22.46 -4.87
C PHE A 82 17.61 -21.44 -6.00
N CYS A 83 16.64 -20.51 -6.10
CA CYS A 83 16.67 -19.44 -7.11
C CYS A 83 17.97 -18.62 -7.07
N ASN A 84 18.38 -18.16 -5.88
CA ASN A 84 19.63 -17.42 -5.73
C ASN A 84 20.87 -18.27 -6.04
N LYS A 85 20.95 -19.50 -5.53
CA LYS A 85 22.08 -20.39 -5.79
C LYS A 85 22.21 -20.74 -7.28
N LYS A 86 21.09 -21.04 -7.94
CA LYS A 86 21.07 -21.27 -9.39
C LYS A 86 21.51 -20.02 -10.15
N SER A 87 21.08 -18.83 -9.72
CA SER A 87 21.49 -17.56 -10.35
C SER A 87 23.00 -17.40 -10.26
N ILE A 88 23.57 -17.56 -9.07
CA ILE A 88 25.02 -17.46 -8.86
C ILE A 88 25.79 -18.51 -9.67
N ALA A 89 25.30 -19.76 -9.70
CA ALA A 89 25.93 -20.84 -10.46
C ALA A 89 25.96 -20.57 -11.97
N GLU A 90 24.99 -19.81 -12.49
CA GLU A 90 24.90 -19.42 -13.90
C GLU A 90 25.44 -18.01 -14.18
N GLY A 91 26.11 -17.37 -13.20
CA GLY A 91 26.70 -16.04 -13.36
C GLY A 91 25.69 -14.89 -13.44
N LEU A 92 24.47 -15.12 -12.96
CA LEU A 92 23.39 -14.13 -12.89
C LEU A 92 23.29 -13.51 -11.48
N PRO A 93 22.83 -12.26 -11.35
CA PRO A 93 22.61 -11.63 -10.05
C PRO A 93 21.50 -12.37 -9.27
N PRO A 94 21.67 -12.63 -7.97
CA PRO A 94 20.61 -13.22 -7.15
C PRO A 94 19.44 -12.23 -6.99
N CYS A 95 18.21 -12.71 -7.18
CA CYS A 95 17.02 -11.86 -7.11
C CYS A 95 16.50 -11.65 -5.67
N TYR A 96 16.83 -12.52 -4.73
CA TYR A 96 16.27 -12.45 -3.38
C TYR A 96 17.26 -11.95 -2.34
N ASP A 97 16.77 -11.14 -1.41
CA ASP A 97 17.32 -11.06 -0.07
C ASP A 97 16.73 -12.23 0.76
N ILE A 98 17.59 -13.15 1.21
CA ILE A 98 17.16 -14.36 1.92
C ILE A 98 16.70 -14.06 3.35
N GLU A 99 17.17 -12.96 3.96
CA GLU A 99 16.75 -12.59 5.32
C GLU A 99 15.32 -12.05 5.33
N THR A 100 14.98 -11.24 4.33
CA THR A 100 13.66 -10.59 4.24
C THR A 100 12.69 -11.30 3.32
N GLY A 101 13.18 -12.18 2.43
CA GLY A 101 12.39 -12.83 1.39
C GLY A 101 11.95 -11.88 0.26
N ARG A 102 12.49 -10.66 0.20
CA ARG A 102 12.12 -9.69 -0.86
C ARG A 102 12.80 -10.04 -2.17
N CYS A 103 12.05 -9.96 -3.26
CA CYS A 103 12.58 -10.11 -4.61
C CYS A 103 12.87 -8.72 -5.21
N ASP A 104 14.08 -8.50 -5.71
CA ASP A 104 14.36 -7.44 -6.66
C ASP A 104 13.96 -7.92 -8.06
N PHE A 105 12.85 -7.39 -8.51
CA PHE A 105 12.23 -7.77 -9.77
C PHE A 105 12.87 -7.11 -11.00
N SER A 106 13.80 -6.16 -10.82
CA SER A 106 14.57 -5.52 -11.90
C SER A 106 15.69 -6.41 -12.43
N LEU A 107 16.14 -7.38 -11.62
CA LEU A 107 17.21 -8.31 -11.94
C LEU A 107 16.72 -9.48 -12.82
N ASN A 108 17.63 -10.04 -13.62
CA ASN A 108 17.36 -11.15 -14.55
C ASN A 108 17.81 -12.53 -14.03
N GLY A 109 18.11 -12.64 -12.73
CA GLY A 109 18.33 -13.93 -12.08
C GLY A 109 17.05 -14.76 -11.99
N PHE A 110 17.19 -15.98 -11.49
CA PHE A 110 16.07 -16.86 -11.24
C PHE A 110 15.26 -16.37 -10.05
N ARG A 111 13.94 -16.52 -10.17
CA ARG A 111 12.98 -16.22 -9.13
C ARG A 111 11.73 -17.10 -9.26
N LEU A 112 10.88 -17.10 -8.25
CA LEU A 112 9.54 -17.66 -8.38
C LEU A 112 8.67 -16.75 -9.29
N PRO A 113 7.70 -17.33 -10.04
CA PRO A 113 6.64 -16.55 -10.67
C PRO A 113 5.84 -15.79 -9.60
N THR A 114 5.27 -14.65 -9.98
CA THR A 114 4.15 -14.05 -9.24
C THR A 114 2.85 -14.81 -9.53
N GLU A 115 1.82 -14.67 -8.70
CA GLU A 115 0.50 -15.24 -8.98
C GLU A 115 -0.05 -14.74 -10.33
N ALA A 116 0.18 -13.47 -10.65
CA ALA A 116 -0.24 -12.90 -11.92
C ALA A 116 0.50 -13.48 -13.13
N GLU A 117 1.83 -13.64 -13.03
CA GLU A 117 2.62 -14.33 -14.06
C GLU A 117 2.19 -15.79 -14.22
N PHE A 118 1.96 -16.50 -13.11
CA PHE A 118 1.49 -17.89 -13.13
C PHE A 118 0.13 -18.01 -13.84
N ASN A 119 -0.81 -17.12 -13.53
CA ASN A 119 -2.12 -17.08 -14.20
C ASN A 119 -2.00 -16.72 -15.69
N SER A 120 -1.09 -15.79 -16.04
CA SER A 120 -0.83 -15.40 -17.44
C SER A 120 -0.26 -16.56 -18.26
N ALA A 121 0.68 -17.32 -17.70
CA ALA A 121 1.25 -18.51 -18.34
C ALA A 121 0.24 -19.68 -18.39
N GLY A 122 -0.60 -19.82 -17.36
CA GLY A 122 -1.63 -20.85 -17.28
C GLY A 122 -2.91 -20.56 -18.06
N ARG A 123 -2.92 -19.54 -18.93
CA ARG A 123 -4.11 -19.10 -19.65
C ARG A 123 -4.59 -20.14 -20.66
N GLY A 124 -5.91 -20.27 -20.78
CA GLY A 124 -6.59 -20.96 -21.86
C GLY A 124 -8.05 -21.24 -21.53
N PHE A 125 -8.91 -21.24 -22.55
CA PHE A 125 -10.29 -21.67 -22.40
C PHE A 125 -10.34 -23.19 -22.53
N PHE A 126 -10.19 -23.89 -21.42
CA PHE A 126 -10.32 -25.34 -21.38
C PHE A 126 -11.71 -25.71 -20.91
N LYS A 127 -12.39 -26.59 -21.66
CA LYS A 127 -13.54 -27.28 -21.10
C LYS A 127 -13.05 -28.16 -19.97
N LEU A 128 -13.89 -28.35 -18.95
CA LEU A 128 -13.54 -29.17 -17.78
C LEU A 128 -13.11 -30.60 -18.20
N GLU A 129 -13.75 -31.15 -19.23
CA GLU A 129 -13.45 -32.46 -19.82
C GLU A 129 -12.04 -32.57 -20.42
N ASP A 130 -11.42 -31.45 -20.81
CA ASP A 130 -10.09 -31.41 -21.41
C ASP A 130 -8.98 -31.18 -20.38
N ARG A 131 -9.31 -30.89 -19.11
CA ARG A 131 -8.33 -30.49 -18.09
C ARG A 131 -7.26 -31.54 -17.84
N LEU A 132 -7.64 -32.82 -17.86
CA LEU A 132 -6.73 -33.96 -17.65
C LEU A 132 -5.75 -34.17 -18.81
N LYS A 133 -5.94 -33.52 -19.96
CA LYS A 133 -4.96 -33.53 -21.05
C LYS A 133 -3.72 -32.70 -20.73
N TYR A 134 -3.88 -31.67 -19.89
CA TYR A 134 -2.86 -30.67 -19.58
C TYR A 134 -2.42 -30.69 -18.10
N ALA A 135 -3.04 -31.52 -17.27
CA ALA A 135 -2.86 -31.52 -15.82
C ALA A 135 -2.91 -32.93 -15.24
N ASN A 136 -1.91 -33.30 -14.45
CA ASN A 136 -1.95 -34.50 -13.65
C ASN A 136 -2.77 -34.22 -12.38
N LEU A 137 -4.09 -34.45 -12.50
CA LEU A 137 -5.08 -34.29 -11.43
C LEU A 137 -5.84 -35.61 -11.26
N TYR A 138 -6.45 -35.80 -10.09
CA TYR A 138 -7.22 -37.01 -9.83
C TYR A 138 -8.53 -36.99 -10.64
N PRO A 139 -8.80 -37.96 -11.53
CA PRO A 139 -9.94 -37.91 -12.44
C PRO A 139 -11.29 -38.22 -11.75
N LYS A 140 -11.28 -38.61 -10.49
CA LYS A 140 -12.42 -39.18 -9.75
C LYS A 140 -12.62 -38.52 -8.38
N SER A 141 -13.62 -39.02 -7.65
CA SER A 141 -13.96 -38.60 -6.29
C SER A 141 -13.26 -39.57 -5.37
N TYR A 142 -12.84 -39.09 -4.21
CA TYR A 142 -12.51 -40.02 -3.13
C TYR A 142 -13.82 -40.46 -2.45
N GLU A 143 -14.12 -41.74 -2.56
CA GLU A 143 -15.23 -42.37 -1.85
C GLU A 143 -14.81 -42.91 -0.48
N THR A 144 -13.52 -43.22 -0.30
CA THR A 144 -12.96 -43.78 0.95
C THR A 144 -11.61 -43.15 1.28
N ILE A 145 -11.20 -43.26 2.55
CA ILE A 145 -9.84 -42.86 2.96
C ILE A 145 -8.79 -43.74 2.27
N GLN A 146 -9.07 -45.03 2.07
CA GLN A 146 -8.12 -45.93 1.42
C GLN A 146 -7.83 -45.50 -0.02
N SER A 147 -8.83 -45.05 -0.78
CA SER A 147 -8.58 -44.59 -2.16
C SER A 147 -7.73 -43.31 -2.22
N SER A 148 -7.80 -42.44 -1.20
CA SER A 148 -6.89 -41.28 -1.12
C SER A 148 -5.48 -41.66 -0.69
N VAL A 149 -5.32 -42.67 0.18
CA VAL A 149 -4.01 -43.23 0.53
C VAL A 149 -3.35 -43.90 -0.67
N ASP A 150 -4.11 -44.70 -1.42
CA ASP A 150 -3.62 -45.41 -2.60
C ASP A 150 -3.22 -44.43 -3.72
N GLU A 151 -4.02 -43.39 -3.96
CA GLU A 151 -3.68 -42.33 -4.92
C GLU A 151 -2.45 -41.54 -4.48
N PHE A 152 -2.36 -41.20 -3.19
CA PHE A 152 -1.21 -40.50 -2.66
C PHE A 152 0.08 -41.31 -2.84
N ALA A 153 0.02 -42.64 -2.68
CA ALA A 153 1.16 -43.52 -2.86
C ALA A 153 1.71 -43.57 -4.30
N LYS A 154 0.93 -43.18 -5.31
CA LYS A 154 1.39 -43.10 -6.72
C LYS A 154 2.38 -41.95 -6.95
N GLY A 155 2.27 -40.87 -6.17
CA GLY A 155 3.13 -39.69 -6.32
C GLY A 155 2.84 -38.86 -7.58
N PRO A 156 3.64 -37.79 -7.80
CA PRO A 156 3.51 -36.96 -9.00
C PRO A 156 3.98 -37.70 -10.26
N ALA A 157 3.55 -37.23 -11.43
CA ALA A 157 4.06 -37.70 -12.71
C ALA A 157 5.42 -37.06 -13.03
N ALA A 158 6.17 -37.69 -13.92
CA ALA A 158 7.34 -37.04 -14.55
C ALA A 158 6.89 -35.77 -15.25
N ARG A 159 7.69 -34.71 -15.16
CA ARG A 159 7.35 -33.44 -15.79
C ARG A 159 7.22 -33.60 -17.29
N LYS A 160 6.45 -32.71 -17.94
CA LYS A 160 6.25 -32.74 -19.41
C LYS A 160 5.63 -34.04 -19.94
N SER A 161 4.95 -34.83 -19.09
CA SER A 161 4.31 -36.09 -19.51
C SER A 161 2.95 -35.91 -20.18
N LEU A 162 2.39 -34.71 -20.12
CA LEU A 162 1.08 -34.34 -20.64
C LEU A 162 1.20 -33.30 -21.75
N GLU A 163 0.07 -32.82 -22.30
CA GLU A 163 0.09 -31.83 -23.38
C GLU A 163 0.55 -30.45 -22.88
N LYS A 164 1.25 -29.68 -23.74
CA LYS A 164 1.57 -28.27 -23.47
C LYS A 164 0.30 -27.44 -23.45
N LEU A 165 0.21 -26.48 -22.54
CA LEU A 165 -0.76 -25.39 -22.65
C LEU A 165 -0.44 -24.54 -23.90
N PRO A 166 -1.42 -23.76 -24.43
CA PRO A 166 -1.20 -22.87 -25.58
C PRO A 166 -0.06 -21.86 -25.39
N ALA A 167 0.29 -21.57 -24.14
CA ALA A 167 1.40 -20.71 -23.78
C ALA A 167 2.78 -21.40 -23.83
N GLY A 168 2.87 -22.69 -24.20
CA GLY A 168 4.13 -23.43 -24.39
C GLY A 168 4.65 -24.15 -23.15
N VAL A 169 3.90 -24.15 -22.06
CA VAL A 169 4.29 -24.61 -20.71
C VAL A 169 3.47 -25.84 -20.30
N TYR A 170 4.09 -26.73 -19.52
CA TYR A 170 3.49 -27.94 -18.96
C TYR A 170 3.10 -27.73 -17.49
N ASP A 171 2.17 -28.58 -17.03
CA ASP A 171 1.90 -28.87 -15.62
C ASP A 171 1.38 -27.71 -14.75
N LEU A 172 1.27 -26.48 -15.28
CA LEU A 172 0.73 -25.30 -14.56
C LEU A 172 -0.72 -25.50 -14.08
N MET A 173 -1.46 -26.41 -14.70
CA MET A 173 -2.84 -26.74 -14.32
C MET A 173 -2.93 -27.85 -13.27
N GLY A 174 -1.82 -28.51 -12.94
CA GLY A 174 -1.74 -29.54 -11.93
C GLY A 174 -0.66 -30.59 -12.21
N ASN A 175 0.10 -30.92 -11.18
CA ASN A 175 0.92 -32.12 -11.02
C ASN A 175 1.42 -32.09 -9.58
N VAL A 176 2.13 -31.01 -9.22
CA VAL A 176 2.35 -30.58 -7.84
C VAL A 176 1.80 -29.17 -7.66
N TRP A 177 1.40 -28.83 -6.43
CA TRP A 177 1.20 -27.43 -6.07
C TRP A 177 2.52 -26.69 -6.19
N GLU A 178 2.49 -25.45 -6.66
CA GLU A 178 3.72 -24.70 -6.90
C GLU A 178 3.76 -23.42 -6.08
N TRP A 179 4.85 -23.21 -5.35
CA TRP A 179 5.11 -21.92 -4.71
C TRP A 179 5.22 -20.80 -5.74
N VAL A 180 4.49 -19.72 -5.49
CA VAL A 180 4.69 -18.43 -6.15
C VAL A 180 5.28 -17.42 -5.17
N TYR A 181 5.71 -16.27 -5.67
CA TYR A 181 6.26 -15.21 -4.82
C TYR A 181 5.24 -14.67 -3.81
N ASP A 182 4.00 -14.48 -4.25
CA ASP A 182 2.99 -13.68 -3.55
C ASP A 182 2.63 -14.25 -2.16
N TYR A 183 2.37 -13.33 -1.24
CA TYR A 183 1.59 -13.65 -0.04
C TYR A 183 0.11 -13.78 -0.38
N TYR A 184 -0.57 -14.71 0.28
CA TYR A 184 -1.97 -15.00 0.02
C TYR A 184 -2.89 -13.91 0.56
N ILE A 185 -3.78 -13.40 -0.29
CA ILE A 185 -4.88 -12.49 0.08
C ILE A 185 -6.21 -13.22 -0.19
N PRO A 186 -7.03 -13.50 0.84
CA PRO A 186 -8.30 -14.18 0.66
C PRO A 186 -9.41 -13.30 0.09
N VAL A 187 -9.27 -11.97 0.16
CA VAL A 187 -10.30 -11.01 -0.24
C VAL A 187 -9.65 -9.78 -0.89
N PHE A 188 -9.98 -9.51 -2.14
CA PHE A 188 -9.59 -8.26 -2.80
C PHE A 188 -10.68 -7.20 -2.57
N GLU A 189 -10.45 -6.27 -1.63
CA GLU A 189 -11.44 -5.25 -1.26
C GLU A 189 -11.45 -4.01 -2.21
N THR A 190 -10.65 -3.98 -3.29
CA THR A 190 -10.55 -2.83 -4.20
C THR A 190 -10.50 -3.25 -5.68
N ALA A 191 -11.30 -2.59 -6.53
CA ALA A 191 -11.27 -2.78 -8.00
C ALA A 191 -10.11 -1.98 -8.58
N VAL A 192 -9.01 -2.63 -8.95
CA VAL A 192 -7.80 -1.93 -9.38
C VAL A 192 -7.33 -2.45 -10.73
N VAL A 193 -6.74 -1.57 -11.54
CA VAL A 193 -5.84 -1.97 -12.62
C VAL A 193 -4.48 -2.24 -11.98
N GLN A 194 -4.08 -3.50 -11.92
CA GLN A 194 -2.80 -3.93 -11.37
C GLN A 194 -1.82 -4.20 -12.51
N VAL A 195 -0.59 -3.71 -12.37
CA VAL A 195 0.47 -3.87 -13.38
C VAL A 195 1.62 -4.60 -12.73
N ASN A 196 1.94 -5.79 -13.25
CA ASN A 196 2.91 -6.73 -12.68
C ASN A 196 2.74 -6.93 -11.16
N PRO A 197 1.51 -7.16 -10.64
CA PRO A 197 1.33 -7.29 -9.21
C PRO A 197 2.17 -8.44 -8.67
N SER A 198 2.73 -8.23 -7.49
CA SER A 198 3.55 -9.22 -6.78
C SER A 198 2.97 -9.58 -5.41
N GLY A 199 1.66 -9.37 -5.26
CA GLY A 199 0.93 -9.59 -4.03
C GLY A 199 1.23 -8.50 -2.99
N PRO A 200 0.73 -8.67 -1.76
CA PRO A 200 1.06 -7.75 -0.68
C PRO A 200 2.51 -7.98 -0.24
N LEU A 201 3.14 -6.93 0.30
CA LEU A 201 4.52 -6.99 0.78
C LEU A 201 4.69 -7.92 2.01
N GLN A 202 3.60 -8.25 2.71
CA GLN A 202 3.59 -9.09 3.91
C GLN A 202 2.32 -9.95 3.97
N GLY A 203 2.38 -11.07 4.70
CA GLY A 203 1.25 -11.97 4.92
C GLY A 203 1.63 -13.15 5.81
N LEU A 204 0.63 -13.92 6.24
CA LEU A 204 0.83 -15.11 7.08
C LEU A 204 1.21 -16.34 6.26
N GLU A 205 0.67 -16.46 5.05
CA GLU A 205 0.84 -17.60 4.17
C GLU A 205 1.25 -17.15 2.78
N ARG A 206 2.05 -17.96 2.11
CA ARG A 206 2.41 -17.77 0.70
C ARG A 206 1.40 -18.50 -0.18
N THR A 207 1.15 -17.94 -1.35
CA THR A 207 0.26 -18.54 -2.34
C THR A 207 0.92 -19.77 -2.97
N ILE A 208 0.12 -20.81 -3.19
CA ILE A 208 0.47 -21.96 -4.03
C ILE A 208 -0.54 -22.09 -5.17
N LYS A 209 -0.05 -22.47 -6.35
CA LYS A 209 -0.83 -22.50 -7.59
C LYS A 209 -0.82 -23.87 -8.27
N GLY A 210 -1.78 -24.06 -9.19
CA GLY A 210 -1.84 -25.18 -10.13
C GLY A 210 -2.65 -26.37 -9.63
N GLY A 211 -2.35 -26.88 -8.44
CA GLY A 211 -2.96 -28.10 -7.91
C GLY A 211 -2.00 -29.29 -7.96
N SER A 212 -2.29 -30.34 -7.20
CA SER A 212 -1.48 -31.57 -7.20
C SER A 212 -2.25 -32.76 -7.75
N TRP A 213 -1.55 -33.86 -8.03
CA TRP A 213 -2.14 -35.14 -8.45
C TRP A 213 -3.24 -35.66 -7.51
N MET A 214 -3.26 -35.19 -6.27
CA MET A 214 -4.30 -35.51 -5.29
C MET A 214 -5.62 -34.76 -5.50
N ILE A 215 -5.61 -33.63 -6.21
CA ILE A 215 -6.79 -32.75 -6.35
C ILE A 215 -7.73 -33.32 -7.42
N PRO A 216 -9.03 -33.53 -7.10
CA PRO A 216 -10.01 -33.95 -8.09
C PRO A 216 -10.13 -32.98 -9.26
N ALA A 217 -10.26 -33.49 -10.48
CA ALA A 217 -10.24 -32.67 -11.70
C ALA A 217 -11.39 -31.66 -11.79
N TRP A 218 -12.52 -31.92 -11.13
CA TRP A 218 -13.66 -31.00 -11.03
C TRP A 218 -13.55 -29.95 -9.91
N HIS A 219 -12.52 -30.01 -9.06
CA HIS A 219 -12.32 -28.97 -8.07
C HIS A 219 -11.96 -27.65 -8.76
N GLY A 220 -12.71 -26.59 -8.46
CA GLY A 220 -12.60 -25.27 -9.09
C GLY A 220 -13.17 -25.25 -10.51
N TYR A 221 -14.41 -24.79 -10.65
CA TYR A 221 -15.12 -24.59 -11.93
C TYR A 221 -14.57 -23.39 -12.73
N THR A 222 -13.25 -23.21 -12.80
CA THR A 222 -12.62 -22.03 -13.39
C THR A 222 -11.59 -22.44 -14.44
N PRO A 223 -11.51 -21.75 -15.59
CA PRO A 223 -10.49 -21.97 -16.62
C PRO A 223 -9.09 -21.43 -16.24
N ARG A 224 -8.82 -21.25 -14.93
CA ARG A 224 -7.59 -20.69 -14.38
C ARG A 224 -6.91 -21.72 -13.48
N PRO A 225 -5.58 -21.62 -13.27
CA PRO A 225 -4.88 -22.48 -12.31
C PRO A 225 -5.50 -22.32 -10.92
N LEU A 226 -5.63 -23.43 -10.19
CA LEU A 226 -6.12 -23.40 -8.81
C LEU A 226 -5.23 -22.54 -7.93
N THR A 227 -5.83 -21.94 -6.90
CA THR A 227 -5.13 -21.15 -5.87
C THR A 227 -5.41 -21.76 -4.50
N SER A 228 -4.37 -21.87 -3.67
CA SER A 228 -4.45 -22.15 -2.24
C SER A 228 -3.30 -21.44 -1.54
N SER A 229 -3.10 -21.69 -0.25
CA SER A 229 -2.06 -21.06 0.57
C SER A 229 -1.49 -22.01 1.60
N GLN A 230 -0.25 -21.77 2.01
CA GLN A 230 0.41 -22.46 3.11
C GLN A 230 1.42 -21.53 3.79
N GLN A 231 1.71 -21.76 5.07
CA GLN A 231 2.80 -21.08 5.76
C GLN A 231 4.14 -21.29 5.03
N PRO A 232 5.00 -20.27 4.91
CA PRO A 232 6.21 -20.35 4.08
C PRO A 232 7.23 -21.40 4.54
N GLN A 233 7.21 -21.79 5.82
CA GLN A 233 8.08 -22.85 6.37
C GLN A 233 7.52 -24.26 6.13
N SER A 234 6.25 -24.37 5.73
CA SER A 234 5.61 -25.67 5.53
C SER A 234 6.25 -26.43 4.39
N LYS A 235 6.44 -27.73 4.60
CA LYS A 235 6.88 -28.68 3.57
C LYS A 235 5.78 -29.72 3.40
N ARG A 236 5.36 -29.95 2.17
CA ARG A 236 4.34 -30.95 1.83
C ARG A 236 4.82 -31.78 0.67
N ALA A 237 4.54 -33.08 0.72
CA ALA A 237 4.89 -33.99 -0.38
C ALA A 237 4.22 -33.62 -1.71
N THR A 238 3.20 -32.76 -1.69
CA THR A 238 2.46 -32.29 -2.86
C THR A 238 2.86 -30.90 -3.33
N ILE A 239 3.82 -30.24 -2.68
CA ILE A 239 4.24 -28.86 -3.01
C ILE A 239 5.68 -28.85 -3.53
N GLY A 240 5.85 -28.31 -4.73
CA GLY A 240 7.09 -28.00 -5.42
C GLY A 240 7.13 -26.53 -5.87
N PHE A 241 7.87 -26.25 -6.93
CA PHE A 241 7.92 -24.93 -7.56
C PHE A 241 8.55 -25.00 -8.95
N ARG A 242 8.36 -23.92 -9.72
CA ARG A 242 9.12 -23.62 -10.93
C ARG A 242 9.78 -22.25 -10.82
N VAL A 243 10.71 -21.99 -11.73
CA VAL A 243 11.43 -20.72 -11.79
C VAL A 243 11.02 -19.89 -13.01
N CYS A 244 11.11 -18.58 -12.84
CA CYS A 244 10.96 -17.55 -13.86
C CYS A 244 12.18 -16.64 -13.85
N ARG A 245 12.29 -15.83 -14.91
CA ARG A 245 13.24 -14.73 -15.01
C ARG A 245 12.54 -13.49 -15.51
N THR A 246 12.94 -12.35 -14.98
CA THR A 246 12.54 -11.07 -15.56
C THR A 246 13.32 -10.85 -16.87
N ILE A 247 12.61 -10.47 -17.94
CA ILE A 247 13.27 -9.94 -19.14
C ILE A 247 13.61 -8.46 -18.87
N THR A 248 14.88 -8.17 -18.65
CA THR A 248 15.36 -6.81 -18.34
C THR A 248 14.90 -5.82 -19.42
N GLY A 249 14.38 -4.67 -19.00
CA GLY A 249 13.86 -3.64 -19.91
C GLY A 249 12.49 -3.95 -20.54
N LYS A 250 11.93 -5.17 -20.39
CA LYS A 250 10.56 -5.49 -20.85
C LYS A 250 9.54 -5.62 -19.74
N ARG A 251 9.96 -5.82 -18.48
CA ARG A 251 9.04 -5.79 -17.33
C ARG A 251 8.61 -4.35 -17.06
N GLY A 252 7.43 -3.99 -17.58
CA GLY A 252 6.90 -2.63 -17.69
C GLY A 252 6.39 -2.27 -19.10
N GLY A 253 6.58 -3.12 -20.12
CA GLY A 253 6.51 -2.73 -21.54
C GLY A 253 5.22 -2.96 -22.35
N ALA A 254 4.04 -3.11 -21.75
CA ALA A 254 2.76 -3.13 -22.52
C ALA A 254 1.62 -2.30 -21.89
N TYR A 255 1.90 -1.73 -20.73
CA TYR A 255 1.30 -0.53 -20.17
C TYR A 255 2.49 0.11 -19.47
N GLU A 256 2.97 1.25 -20.00
CA GLU A 256 3.90 2.11 -19.27
C GLU A 256 3.08 2.89 -18.25
N PRO A 257 3.17 2.62 -16.94
CA PRO A 257 3.68 3.65 -16.07
C PRO A 257 5.20 3.66 -16.28
N GLU A 258 5.73 4.79 -16.73
CA GLU A 258 7.16 5.08 -16.75
C GLU A 258 7.87 4.43 -15.53
N PRO A 259 9.05 3.79 -15.70
CA PRO A 259 9.86 3.22 -14.62
C PRO A 259 10.51 4.30 -13.75
N GLU A 260 9.73 5.32 -13.41
CA GLU A 260 10.05 6.53 -12.69
C GLU A 260 8.93 6.82 -11.67
N LYS A 261 8.45 5.80 -10.93
CA LYS A 261 7.33 5.97 -10.00
C LYS A 261 7.52 7.16 -9.04
N ILE A 262 8.75 7.53 -8.68
CA ILE A 262 9.06 8.77 -7.94
C ILE A 262 9.50 9.94 -8.83
N ALA A 263 9.94 9.73 -10.07
CA ALA A 263 10.33 10.84 -10.92
C ALA A 263 9.14 11.63 -11.52
N ASP A 264 7.92 11.05 -11.49
CA ASP A 264 6.67 11.82 -11.70
C ASP A 264 6.30 12.70 -10.49
N ILE A 265 6.91 12.49 -9.32
CA ILE A 265 6.81 13.45 -8.23
C ILE A 265 7.59 14.68 -8.66
N ARG A 266 6.84 15.70 -9.09
CA ARG A 266 7.39 17.03 -9.25
C ARG A 266 7.67 17.58 -7.86
N TYR A 267 8.73 18.37 -7.75
CA TYR A 267 9.01 19.13 -6.55
C TYR A 267 8.80 20.60 -6.85
N ALA A 268 8.22 21.30 -5.90
CA ALA A 268 8.09 22.75 -5.98
C ALA A 268 9.45 23.41 -6.18
N LYS A 269 9.48 24.52 -6.91
CA LYS A 269 10.67 25.33 -7.17
C LYS A 269 10.27 26.78 -7.04
N HIS A 270 10.88 27.50 -6.11
CA HIS A 270 10.52 28.90 -5.86
C HIS A 270 10.76 29.79 -7.10
N GLU A 271 11.81 29.50 -7.88
CA GLU A 271 12.08 30.16 -9.17
C GLU A 271 10.97 29.99 -10.22
N ASN A 272 10.05 29.04 -10.04
CA ASN A 272 8.90 28.80 -10.90
C ASN A 272 7.61 29.45 -10.36
N LEU A 273 7.68 30.29 -9.33
CA LEU A 273 6.54 31.05 -8.83
C LEU A 273 6.08 32.06 -9.91
N ALA A 274 4.86 31.89 -10.40
CA ALA A 274 4.26 32.71 -11.45
C ALA A 274 3.45 33.88 -10.89
N ASP A 275 2.70 33.67 -9.81
CA ASP A 275 1.97 34.74 -9.11
C ASP A 275 2.81 35.29 -7.94
N GLU A 276 3.45 36.44 -8.17
CA GLU A 276 4.25 37.14 -7.16
C GLU A 276 3.43 37.57 -5.93
N ASN A 277 2.09 37.62 -6.01
CA ASN A 277 1.24 37.92 -4.86
C ASN A 277 1.20 36.78 -3.83
N LEU A 278 1.61 35.57 -4.21
CA LEU A 278 1.73 34.42 -3.31
C LEU A 278 3.07 34.38 -2.56
N ASN A 279 3.96 35.37 -2.75
CA ASN A 279 5.19 35.44 -1.98
C ASN A 279 4.90 35.49 -0.48
N ILE A 280 5.69 34.74 0.30
CA ILE A 280 5.62 34.78 1.76
C ILE A 280 6.30 36.07 2.23
N THR A 281 5.50 36.96 2.81
CA THR A 281 5.92 38.29 3.27
C THR A 281 5.92 38.40 4.79
N ASP A 282 6.67 39.37 5.29
CA ASP A 282 6.61 39.79 6.69
C ASP A 282 5.42 40.75 6.95
N ASP A 283 5.31 41.26 8.17
CA ASP A 283 4.21 42.14 8.57
C ASP A 283 4.20 43.51 7.85
N ASN A 284 5.29 43.91 7.19
CA ASN A 284 5.36 45.12 6.38
C ASN A 284 5.01 44.85 4.91
N GLY A 285 4.80 43.60 4.53
CA GLY A 285 4.62 43.18 3.14
C GLY A 285 5.94 42.93 2.40
N ASP A 286 7.08 42.94 3.09
CA ASP A 286 8.37 42.66 2.49
C ASP A 286 8.61 41.15 2.38
N GLU A 287 9.08 40.69 1.23
CA GLU A 287 9.35 39.27 0.97
C GLU A 287 10.39 38.69 1.95
N ILE A 288 10.10 37.53 2.53
CA ILE A 288 10.99 36.86 3.48
C ILE A 288 12.11 36.12 2.76
N LYS A 289 13.33 36.66 2.83
CA LYS A 289 14.52 36.14 2.11
C LYS A 289 15.57 35.42 2.96
N THR A 290 15.39 35.40 4.28
CA THR A 290 16.39 34.80 5.20
C THR A 290 15.72 33.94 6.26
N LEU A 291 16.42 32.88 6.68
CA LEU A 291 15.94 31.99 7.74
C LEU A 291 15.66 32.76 9.05
N GLN A 292 16.50 33.75 9.38
CA GLN A 292 16.31 34.58 10.57
C GLN A 292 15.03 35.43 10.48
N SER A 293 14.73 36.00 9.31
CA SER A 293 13.48 36.74 9.10
C SER A 293 12.27 35.81 9.18
N TRP A 294 12.35 34.61 8.57
CA TRP A 294 11.28 33.62 8.69
C TRP A 294 11.03 33.22 10.14
N GLN A 295 12.08 32.89 10.89
CA GLN A 295 11.94 32.51 12.31
C GLN A 295 11.27 33.60 13.16
N LYS A 296 11.54 34.88 12.85
CA LYS A 296 10.91 36.02 13.54
C LYS A 296 9.44 36.20 13.15
N ASN A 297 9.09 35.99 11.89
CA ASN A 297 7.76 36.27 11.35
C ASN A 297 6.82 35.04 11.33
N ARG A 298 7.36 33.83 11.47
CA ARG A 298 6.59 32.58 11.44
C ARG A 298 5.44 32.57 12.44
N ASP A 299 5.70 33.05 13.66
CA ASP A 299 4.69 33.13 14.71
C ASP A 299 3.62 34.17 14.36
N SER A 300 3.99 35.30 13.74
CA SER A 300 3.01 36.29 13.26
C SER A 300 2.06 35.72 12.20
N VAL A 301 2.61 35.03 11.18
CA VAL A 301 1.80 34.34 10.16
C VAL A 301 0.86 33.32 10.79
N ARG A 302 1.39 32.49 11.70
CA ARG A 302 0.58 31.51 12.44
C ARG A 302 -0.53 32.18 13.24
N ASP A 303 -0.21 33.23 13.98
CA ASP A 303 -1.10 33.85 14.95
C ASP A 303 -2.22 34.64 14.25
N LYS A 304 -1.96 35.24 13.08
CA LYS A 304 -3.01 35.82 12.21
C LYS A 304 -4.08 34.80 11.82
N TRP A 305 -3.66 33.59 11.46
CA TRP A 305 -4.59 32.50 11.15
C TRP A 305 -5.34 31.99 12.37
N LEU A 306 -4.64 31.81 13.50
CA LEU A 306 -5.24 31.35 14.76
C LEU A 306 -6.28 32.35 15.28
N ASP A 307 -5.98 33.65 15.21
CA ASP A 307 -6.88 34.74 15.58
C ASP A 307 -8.11 34.78 14.66
N TYR A 308 -7.91 34.67 13.34
CA TYR A 308 -9.01 34.63 12.40
C TYR A 308 -9.96 33.45 12.63
N MET A 309 -9.39 32.26 12.85
CA MET A 309 -10.16 31.04 13.14
C MET A 309 -10.77 31.03 14.54
N LYS A 310 -10.31 31.90 15.44
CA LYS A 310 -10.65 31.93 16.87
C LYS A 310 -10.59 30.53 17.48
N VAL A 311 -9.43 29.90 17.37
CA VAL A 311 -9.20 28.52 17.85
C VAL A 311 -9.54 28.43 19.35
N PRO A 312 -10.41 27.52 19.77
CA PRO A 312 -10.85 27.45 21.15
C PRO A 312 -9.76 26.84 22.03
N ASP A 313 -9.60 27.38 23.24
CA ASP A 313 -8.78 26.77 24.29
C ASP A 313 -9.66 25.91 25.18
N TYR A 314 -9.44 24.59 25.16
CA TYR A 314 -10.17 23.63 25.99
C TYR A 314 -9.55 23.45 27.38
N GLY A 315 -8.40 24.07 27.66
CA GLY A 315 -7.63 23.87 28.88
C GLY A 315 -7.13 22.44 29.01
N LYS A 316 -6.94 21.97 30.25
CA LYS A 316 -6.50 20.59 30.51
C LYS A 316 -7.69 19.64 30.50
N LEU A 317 -7.92 18.97 29.38
CA LEU A 317 -8.85 17.86 29.28
C LEU A 317 -8.19 16.53 29.70
N ARG A 318 -9.01 15.59 30.14
CA ARG A 318 -8.56 14.24 30.50
C ARG A 318 -8.33 13.45 29.19
N LEU A 319 -7.11 12.98 28.98
CA LEU A 319 -6.73 12.18 27.81
C LEU A 319 -7.16 10.72 28.01
N GLU A 320 -8.48 10.50 28.10
CA GLU A 320 -9.04 9.15 28.22
C GLU A 320 -9.94 8.83 27.04
N ALA A 321 -9.71 7.64 26.48
CA ALA A 321 -10.54 7.09 25.44
C ALA A 321 -11.26 5.83 25.94
N LYS A 322 -12.58 5.79 25.77
CA LYS A 322 -13.39 4.62 26.10
C LYS A 322 -13.48 3.71 24.90
N THR A 323 -12.91 2.51 24.97
CA THR A 323 -13.11 1.49 23.93
C THR A 323 -14.56 1.00 23.95
N VAL A 324 -15.20 1.03 22.78
CA VAL A 324 -16.59 0.60 22.60
C VAL A 324 -16.74 -0.61 21.68
N TYR A 325 -15.74 -0.88 20.84
CA TYR A 325 -15.71 -2.04 19.95
C TYR A 325 -14.26 -2.41 19.63
N GLU A 326 -13.97 -3.71 19.57
CA GLU A 326 -12.67 -4.24 19.15
C GLU A 326 -12.89 -5.25 18.03
N TYR A 327 -11.92 -5.35 17.12
CA TYR A 327 -11.91 -6.34 16.06
C TYR A 327 -10.48 -6.68 15.69
N ASP A 328 -10.27 -7.91 15.24
CA ASP A 328 -8.96 -8.36 14.76
C ASP A 328 -8.96 -8.51 13.24
N ARG A 329 -7.80 -8.22 12.65
CA ARG A 329 -7.41 -8.60 11.30
C ARG A 329 -6.05 -9.32 11.38
N PRO A 330 -5.67 -10.11 10.36
CA PRO A 330 -4.41 -10.86 10.38
C PRO A 330 -3.15 -10.01 10.65
N LEU A 331 -3.12 -8.75 10.21
CA LEU A 331 -1.94 -7.87 10.31
C LEU A 331 -2.05 -6.82 11.42
N TYR A 332 -3.23 -6.60 11.99
CA TYR A 332 -3.47 -5.57 12.99
C TYR A 332 -4.76 -5.82 13.78
N SER A 333 -4.84 -5.30 15.00
CA SER A 333 -6.08 -5.20 15.77
C SER A 333 -6.63 -3.78 15.66
N GLY A 334 -7.94 -3.63 15.57
CA GLY A 334 -8.62 -2.33 15.57
C GLY A 334 -9.48 -2.14 16.83
N LYS A 335 -9.42 -0.93 17.39
CA LYS A 335 -10.28 -0.48 18.49
C LYS A 335 -11.04 0.75 18.06
N VAL A 336 -12.37 0.72 18.18
CA VAL A 336 -13.18 1.93 18.10
C VAL A 336 -13.29 2.50 19.52
N GLN A 337 -12.89 3.75 19.66
CA GLN A 337 -12.88 4.44 20.94
C GLN A 337 -13.65 5.76 20.86
N LEU A 338 -14.19 6.17 22.00
CA LEU A 338 -14.74 7.50 22.21
C LEU A 338 -13.69 8.31 22.97
N LEU A 339 -13.11 9.32 22.32
CA LEU A 339 -12.13 10.22 22.89
C LEU A 339 -12.80 11.55 23.24
N GLN A 340 -12.63 12.05 24.46
CA GLN A 340 -13.14 13.38 24.82
C GLN A 340 -12.42 14.46 24.01
N ALA A 341 -13.15 15.18 23.16
CA ALA A 341 -12.61 16.22 22.27
C ALA A 341 -12.96 17.64 22.73
N SER A 342 -14.05 17.80 23.49
CA SER A 342 -14.38 19.03 24.20
C SER A 342 -15.09 18.67 25.52
N PRO A 343 -15.40 19.64 26.41
CA PRO A 343 -16.13 19.36 27.65
C PRO A 343 -17.47 18.62 27.46
N ARG A 344 -18.09 18.71 26.28
CA ARG A 344 -19.42 18.12 25.98
C ARG A 344 -19.44 17.13 24.82
N VAL A 345 -18.33 16.95 24.10
CA VAL A 345 -18.29 16.16 22.87
C VAL A 345 -17.21 15.08 22.95
N GLU A 346 -17.61 13.84 22.68
CA GLU A 346 -16.71 12.71 22.47
C GLU A 346 -16.63 12.35 20.99
N TYR A 347 -15.43 12.11 20.48
CA TYR A 347 -15.20 11.70 19.10
C TYR A 347 -15.04 10.21 18.99
N LYS A 348 -15.69 9.66 17.97
CA LYS A 348 -15.37 8.33 17.49
C LYS A 348 -14.02 8.36 16.76
N ILE A 349 -13.05 7.64 17.28
CA ILE A 349 -11.79 7.31 16.61
C ILE A 349 -11.72 5.81 16.37
N ALA A 350 -11.00 5.38 15.32
CA ALA A 350 -10.57 4.00 15.16
C ALA A 350 -9.05 3.93 15.24
N LEU A 351 -8.54 3.31 16.31
CA LEU A 351 -7.13 3.05 16.55
C LEU A 351 -6.79 1.65 16.03
N LEU A 352 -6.01 1.58 14.94
CA LEU A 352 -5.55 0.35 14.33
C LEU A 352 -4.10 0.15 14.73
N SER A 353 -3.85 -0.90 15.51
CA SER A 353 -2.52 -1.26 16.01
C SER A 353 -2.00 -2.49 15.27
N PRO A 354 -0.85 -2.41 14.58
CA PRO A 354 -0.28 -3.53 13.86
C PRO A 354 0.12 -4.65 14.82
N VAL A 355 0.37 -5.85 14.29
CA VAL A 355 1.02 -6.90 15.09
C VAL A 355 2.44 -6.45 15.45
N MET A 356 2.73 -6.41 16.75
CA MET A 356 3.97 -5.84 17.29
C MET A 356 4.52 -6.69 18.42
N LYS A 357 5.82 -6.59 18.66
CA LYS A 357 6.43 -7.17 19.85
C LYS A 357 6.10 -6.32 21.08
N LYS A 358 6.03 -6.96 22.24
CA LYS A 358 5.83 -6.25 23.51
C LYS A 358 6.95 -5.22 23.72
N GLY A 359 6.56 -3.97 23.98
CA GLY A 359 7.49 -2.85 24.19
C GLY A 359 8.01 -2.18 22.92
N GLU A 360 7.58 -2.63 21.73
CA GLU A 360 7.92 -1.97 20.47
C GLU A 360 7.12 -0.68 20.29
N LYS A 361 7.77 0.36 19.75
CA LYS A 361 7.15 1.63 19.36
C LYS A 361 7.03 1.76 17.85
N ARG A 362 5.91 2.30 17.37
CA ARG A 362 5.65 2.48 15.93
C ARG A 362 5.38 3.92 15.54
N PRO A 363 5.73 4.31 14.30
CA PRO A 363 5.26 5.57 13.75
C PRO A 363 3.73 5.56 13.64
N VAL A 364 3.13 6.74 13.65
CA VAL A 364 1.69 6.92 13.58
C VAL A 364 1.28 7.53 12.25
N LEU A 365 0.18 7.06 11.66
CA LEU A 365 -0.54 7.78 10.61
C LEU A 365 -1.94 8.19 11.09
N ILE A 366 -2.17 9.49 11.22
CA ILE A 366 -3.49 10.05 11.50
C ILE A 366 -4.23 10.26 10.17
N VAL A 367 -5.47 9.79 10.09
CA VAL A 367 -6.30 9.84 8.89
C VAL A 367 -7.63 10.51 9.21
N PRO A 368 -7.71 11.84 9.09
CA PRO A 368 -8.96 12.57 9.28
C PRO A 368 -9.89 12.41 8.07
N PHE A 369 -11.18 12.18 8.32
CA PHE A 369 -12.21 12.11 7.27
C PHE A 369 -13.62 12.38 7.82
N TYR A 370 -14.65 12.21 7.01
CA TYR A 370 -16.05 12.34 7.45
C TYR A 370 -16.42 11.34 8.57
N ASP A 371 -15.87 10.13 8.50
CA ASP A 371 -16.07 9.06 9.45
C ASP A 371 -14.78 8.24 9.61
N VAL A 372 -14.81 7.29 10.54
CA VAL A 372 -13.68 6.37 10.77
C VAL A 372 -13.74 5.16 9.83
N ASP A 373 -14.90 4.87 9.26
CA ASP A 373 -15.24 3.65 8.54
C ASP A 373 -14.49 3.54 7.22
N SER A 374 -14.53 4.62 6.42
CA SER A 374 -13.86 4.66 5.11
C SER A 374 -12.33 4.58 5.26
N PRO A 375 -11.67 5.37 6.13
CA PRO A 375 -10.26 5.19 6.46
C PRO A 375 -9.89 3.80 6.97
N ALA A 376 -10.74 3.19 7.82
CA ALA A 376 -10.49 1.87 8.39
C ALA A 376 -10.81 0.71 7.43
N SER A 377 -11.34 0.98 6.23
CA SER A 377 -11.87 -0.02 5.28
C SER A 377 -12.80 -1.03 5.98
N LYS A 378 -13.66 -0.55 6.87
CA LYS A 378 -14.56 -1.40 7.66
C LYS A 378 -15.80 -0.61 8.08
N GLN A 379 -16.97 -1.22 7.96
CA GLN A 379 -18.20 -0.65 8.52
C GLN A 379 -18.14 -0.73 10.06
N LEU A 380 -18.09 0.44 10.69
CA LEU A 380 -17.94 0.71 12.13
C LEU A 380 -19.08 1.60 12.65
N TYR A 381 -20.25 1.44 12.02
CA TYR A 381 -21.49 2.16 12.32
C TYR A 381 -21.38 3.67 12.08
N GLY A 382 -20.61 4.08 11.06
CA GLY A 382 -20.58 5.43 10.51
C GLY A 382 -21.76 5.69 9.57
N LYS A 383 -22.03 6.99 9.33
CA LYS A 383 -23.09 7.44 8.42
C LYS A 383 -22.73 7.22 6.95
N ARG A 384 -21.43 7.16 6.64
CA ARG A 384 -20.91 7.04 5.28
C ARG A 384 -19.85 5.94 5.32
N PHE A 385 -19.83 5.12 4.27
CA PHE A 385 -18.80 4.12 4.07
C PHE A 385 -18.52 4.00 2.58
N LYS A 386 -17.30 4.32 2.18
CA LYS A 386 -16.77 4.09 0.84
C LYS A 386 -15.35 3.52 0.98
N ALA A 387 -15.22 2.20 0.87
CA ALA A 387 -13.93 1.51 1.02
C ALA A 387 -12.89 1.93 -0.03
N PHE A 388 -13.35 2.33 -1.22
CA PHE A 388 -12.52 2.46 -2.41
C PHE A 388 -11.49 3.60 -2.32
N ASN A 389 -10.19 3.27 -2.44
CA ASN A 389 -9.02 4.17 -2.47
C ASN A 389 -8.92 5.21 -1.34
N ARG A 390 -9.64 5.00 -0.23
CA ARG A 390 -9.70 5.90 0.92
C ARG A 390 -9.41 5.21 2.25
N GLY A 391 -9.10 3.91 2.20
CA GLY A 391 -8.72 3.08 3.34
C GLY A 391 -7.31 3.34 3.87
N TYR A 392 -6.90 4.60 4.02
CA TYR A 392 -5.51 4.93 4.38
C TYR A 392 -5.11 4.39 5.75
N ALA A 393 -6.03 4.35 6.74
CA ALA A 393 -5.70 3.79 8.05
C ALA A 393 -5.53 2.26 7.98
N HIS A 394 -6.37 1.57 7.20
CA HIS A 394 -6.20 0.15 6.92
C HIS A 394 -4.86 -0.16 6.25
N LEU A 395 -4.50 0.60 5.20
CA LEU A 395 -3.26 0.44 4.47
C LEU A 395 -2.04 0.73 5.34
N ALA A 396 -2.08 1.77 6.16
CA ALA A 396 -1.01 2.13 7.07
C ALA A 396 -0.80 1.07 8.16
N ALA A 397 -1.88 0.60 8.80
CA ALA A 397 -1.82 -0.47 9.78
C ALA A 397 -1.25 -1.76 9.18
N SER A 398 -1.65 -2.09 7.95
CA SER A 398 -1.11 -3.25 7.21
C SER A 398 0.37 -3.09 6.84
N GLN A 399 0.90 -1.87 6.84
CA GLN A 399 2.32 -1.55 6.59
C GLN A 399 3.13 -1.35 7.88
N GLY A 400 2.53 -1.52 9.07
CA GLY A 400 3.24 -1.46 10.34
C GLY A 400 3.21 -0.11 11.05
N TYR A 401 2.38 0.84 10.61
CA TYR A 401 2.07 2.06 11.36
C TYR A 401 0.99 1.77 12.39
N ILE A 402 1.01 2.48 13.53
CA ILE A 402 -0.22 2.69 14.28
C ILE A 402 -1.06 3.68 13.48
N ALA A 403 -2.26 3.31 13.07
CA ALA A 403 -3.12 4.19 12.30
C ALA A 403 -4.30 4.67 13.12
N VAL A 404 -4.63 5.96 13.00
CA VAL A 404 -5.75 6.57 13.74
C VAL A 404 -6.70 7.24 12.75
N ALA A 405 -7.81 6.58 12.46
CA ALA A 405 -8.89 7.21 11.74
C ALA A 405 -9.67 8.12 12.69
N VAL A 406 -9.87 9.38 12.32
CA VAL A 406 -10.60 10.36 13.14
C VAL A 406 -11.70 11.02 12.33
N LYS A 407 -12.88 11.13 12.95
CA LYS A 407 -14.06 11.73 12.39
C LYS A 407 -14.03 13.26 12.48
N TRP A 408 -14.52 13.93 11.45
CA TRP A 408 -14.84 15.35 11.43
C TRP A 408 -15.96 15.73 12.41
N TYR A 409 -15.80 16.82 13.16
CA TYR A 409 -16.71 17.13 14.26
C TYR A 409 -18.16 17.36 13.81
N SER A 410 -18.41 17.96 12.64
CA SER A 410 -19.79 18.19 12.17
C SER A 410 -20.53 16.88 11.94
N GLU A 411 -19.83 15.77 11.71
CA GLU A 411 -20.41 14.43 11.53
C GLU A 411 -20.78 13.76 12.86
N CYS A 412 -20.59 14.46 13.98
CA CYS A 412 -21.15 14.11 15.30
C CYS A 412 -22.59 14.63 15.48
N TYR A 413 -23.03 15.55 14.63
CA TYR A 413 -24.37 16.16 14.67
C TYR A 413 -25.26 15.63 13.54
N PRO A 414 -26.59 15.80 13.61
CA PRO A 414 -27.52 15.48 12.52
C PRO A 414 -27.13 16.13 11.20
N ASP A 415 -26.78 17.41 11.24
CA ASP A 415 -26.31 18.20 10.10
C ASP A 415 -25.23 19.24 10.48
N TYR A 416 -24.68 19.88 9.45
CA TYR A 416 -23.58 20.82 9.60
C TYR A 416 -24.04 22.13 10.26
N ILE A 417 -25.24 22.62 10.00
CA ILE A 417 -25.75 23.87 10.56
C ILE A 417 -25.92 23.74 12.08
N GLU A 418 -26.51 22.63 12.53
CA GLU A 418 -26.62 22.33 13.97
C GLU A 418 -25.24 22.27 14.63
N SER A 419 -24.25 21.66 13.98
CA SER A 419 -22.88 21.61 14.50
C SER A 419 -22.25 23.00 14.66
N ILE A 420 -22.56 23.94 13.76
CA ILE A 420 -22.06 25.31 13.83
C ILE A 420 -22.80 26.14 14.86
N ALA A 421 -24.12 25.96 14.98
CA ALA A 421 -24.89 26.59 16.03
C ALA A 421 -24.39 26.18 17.42
N GLN A 422 -24.14 24.88 17.63
CA GLN A 422 -23.60 24.38 18.89
C GLN A 422 -22.17 24.89 19.15
N LEU A 423 -21.30 24.87 18.13
CA LEU A 423 -19.96 25.43 18.24
C LEU A 423 -20.00 26.92 18.62
N SER A 424 -20.87 27.70 17.98
CA SER A 424 -21.00 29.14 18.23
C SER A 424 -21.56 29.43 19.63
N ALA A 425 -22.41 28.55 20.16
CA ALA A 425 -22.95 28.66 21.51
C ALA A 425 -21.89 28.36 22.59
N ASP A 426 -21.06 27.34 22.37
CA ASP A 426 -20.02 26.93 23.32
C ASP A 426 -18.75 27.82 23.22
N HIS A 427 -18.40 28.24 22.00
CA HIS A 427 -17.21 29.04 21.69
C HIS A 427 -17.54 30.14 20.67
N PRO A 428 -18.07 31.30 21.12
CA PRO A 428 -18.50 32.38 20.24
C PRO A 428 -17.42 32.86 19.28
N GLY A 429 -17.72 32.80 17.98
CA GLY A 429 -16.85 33.24 16.89
C GLY A 429 -15.84 32.20 16.39
N THR A 430 -15.69 31.05 17.06
CA THR A 430 -14.84 29.96 16.57
C THR A 430 -15.35 29.43 15.23
N LEU A 431 -14.45 29.35 14.25
CA LEU A 431 -14.72 28.77 12.94
C LEU A 431 -14.49 27.25 12.95
N GLY A 432 -15.10 26.53 12.01
CA GLY A 432 -15.06 25.07 12.02
C GLY A 432 -13.67 24.47 11.88
N LEU A 433 -12.80 25.04 11.02
CA LEU A 433 -11.39 24.63 10.96
C LEU A 433 -10.61 25.06 12.21
N GLY A 434 -11.02 26.14 12.88
CA GLY A 434 -10.46 26.54 14.16
C GLY A 434 -10.74 25.50 15.26
N LYS A 435 -11.97 25.01 15.32
CA LYS A 435 -12.33 23.88 16.18
C LYS A 435 -11.45 22.65 15.89
N TRP A 436 -11.26 22.31 14.63
CA TRP A 436 -10.44 21.16 14.25
C TRP A 436 -8.98 21.28 14.67
N VAL A 437 -8.39 22.48 14.56
CA VAL A 437 -7.02 22.73 15.05
C VAL A 437 -6.92 22.46 16.55
N ALA A 438 -7.92 22.82 17.36
CA ALA A 438 -7.94 22.47 18.79
C ALA A 438 -8.09 20.95 18.99
N ASP A 439 -9.01 20.32 18.27
CA ASP A 439 -9.31 18.90 18.40
C ASP A 439 -8.12 18.00 18.05
N ILE A 440 -7.41 18.30 16.96
CA ILE A 440 -6.30 17.46 16.49
C ILE A 440 -5.11 17.52 17.45
N ARG A 441 -4.86 18.67 18.07
CA ARG A 441 -3.79 18.83 19.08
C ARG A 441 -4.05 17.92 20.29
N LEU A 442 -5.32 17.83 20.70
CA LEU A 442 -5.75 16.95 21.78
C LEU A 442 -5.65 15.47 21.38
N LEU A 443 -6.02 15.13 20.14
CA LEU A 443 -5.81 13.78 19.61
C LEU A 443 -4.32 13.41 19.63
N ILE A 444 -3.42 14.32 19.23
CA ILE A 444 -1.98 14.08 19.24
C ILE A 444 -1.46 13.94 20.68
N ASP A 445 -1.98 14.71 21.64
CA ASP A 445 -1.65 14.53 23.06
C ASP A 445 -2.01 13.12 23.54
N TYR A 446 -3.23 12.65 23.23
CA TYR A 446 -3.68 11.30 23.55
C TYR A 446 -2.81 10.22 22.88
N ILE A 447 -2.58 10.33 21.56
CA ILE A 447 -1.76 9.37 20.82
C ILE A 447 -0.34 9.31 21.39
N SER A 448 0.26 10.47 21.71
CA SER A 448 1.62 10.54 22.25
C SER A 448 1.75 9.97 23.66
N SER A 449 0.62 9.83 24.39
CA SER A 449 0.58 9.17 25.70
C SER A 449 0.58 7.65 25.63
N LEU A 450 0.39 7.04 24.45
CA LEU A 450 0.34 5.59 24.30
C LEU A 450 1.75 4.99 24.31
N ASP A 451 1.97 3.96 25.14
CA ASP A 451 3.29 3.36 25.35
C ASP A 451 3.94 2.78 24.07
N ASN A 452 3.11 2.36 23.11
CA ASN A 452 3.52 1.75 21.85
C ASN A 452 3.68 2.74 20.70
N VAL A 453 3.54 4.05 20.95
CA VAL A 453 3.69 5.11 19.96
C VAL A 453 5.11 5.69 19.99
N ASP A 454 5.67 5.91 18.80
CA ASP A 454 6.82 6.76 18.60
C ASP A 454 6.34 8.20 18.32
N SER A 455 6.38 9.04 19.34
CA SER A 455 5.87 10.42 19.29
C SER A 455 6.66 11.35 18.38
N GLU A 456 7.88 10.96 18.00
CA GLU A 456 8.73 11.74 17.07
C GLU A 456 8.37 11.46 15.60
N ARG A 457 7.53 10.44 15.35
CA ARG A 457 7.19 9.97 14.00
C ARG A 457 5.68 9.88 13.83
N ILE A 458 5.02 11.04 13.81
CA ILE A 458 3.58 11.17 13.57
C ILE A 458 3.36 11.80 12.21
N ALA A 459 2.67 11.11 11.30
CA ALA A 459 2.24 11.67 10.03
C ALA A 459 0.72 11.90 9.98
N VAL A 460 0.28 12.75 9.06
CA VAL A 460 -1.14 12.94 8.74
C VAL A 460 -1.39 12.77 7.24
N MET A 461 -2.44 12.05 6.88
CA MET A 461 -2.84 11.86 5.48
C MET A 461 -4.35 11.93 5.34
N GLY A 462 -4.85 12.69 4.37
CA GLY A 462 -6.29 12.80 4.17
C GLY A 462 -6.68 13.16 2.74
N HIS A 463 -7.92 12.83 2.39
CA HIS A 463 -8.50 13.06 1.07
C HIS A 463 -9.70 14.01 1.12
N SER A 464 -9.83 14.95 0.17
CA SER A 464 -10.94 15.90 0.07
C SER A 464 -11.07 16.74 1.35
N LEU A 465 -12.20 16.70 2.05
CA LEU A 465 -12.33 17.22 3.42
C LEU A 465 -11.12 16.80 4.28
N GLY A 466 -10.79 15.50 4.31
CA GLY A 466 -9.66 14.98 5.06
C GLY A 466 -8.32 15.61 4.66
N GLY A 467 -8.15 16.00 3.39
CA GLY A 467 -6.98 16.74 2.92
C GLY A 467 -6.91 18.14 3.54
N LYS A 468 -8.03 18.87 3.61
CA LYS A 468 -8.11 20.16 4.32
C LYS A 468 -7.72 19.99 5.78
N LEU A 469 -8.27 18.96 6.42
CA LEU A 469 -7.98 18.64 7.82
C LEU A 469 -6.51 18.30 8.05
N ALA A 470 -5.90 17.54 7.13
CA ALA A 470 -4.49 17.20 7.17
C ALA A 470 -3.59 18.44 7.01
N LEU A 471 -3.93 19.37 6.11
CA LEU A 471 -3.18 20.63 5.92
C LEU A 471 -3.20 21.48 7.18
N PHE A 472 -4.38 21.73 7.75
CA PHE A 472 -4.51 22.54 8.97
C PHE A 472 -3.86 21.86 10.17
N ALA A 473 -3.97 20.54 10.30
CA ALA A 473 -3.26 19.80 11.32
C ALA A 473 -1.74 20.00 11.19
N ALA A 474 -1.19 19.75 9.99
CA ALA A 474 0.23 19.89 9.74
C ALA A 474 0.73 21.31 9.98
N ALA A 475 0.00 22.35 9.56
CA ALA A 475 0.41 23.74 9.73
C ALA A 475 0.46 24.19 11.21
N PHE A 476 -0.51 23.75 12.03
CA PHE A 476 -0.70 24.25 13.40
C PHE A 476 -0.22 23.33 14.52
N ASP A 477 0.20 22.10 14.23
CA ASP A 477 0.87 21.22 15.18
C ASP A 477 2.25 20.78 14.66
N GLY A 478 3.30 21.28 15.31
CA GLY A 478 4.71 21.02 14.94
C GLY A 478 5.17 19.57 15.17
N ARG A 479 4.39 18.76 15.91
CA ARG A 479 4.72 17.35 16.19
C ARG A 479 4.41 16.42 15.02
N ILE A 480 3.64 16.87 14.04
CA ILE A 480 3.39 16.11 12.81
C ILE A 480 4.65 16.17 11.95
N SER A 481 5.38 15.07 11.83
CA SER A 481 6.67 14.97 11.14
C SER A 481 6.54 14.92 9.60
N ALA A 482 5.39 14.51 9.05
CA ALA A 482 5.12 14.57 7.60
C ALA A 482 3.62 14.62 7.28
N ALA A 483 3.27 15.13 6.10
CA ALA A 483 1.88 15.21 5.65
C ALA A 483 1.67 14.85 4.18
N VAL A 484 0.57 14.15 3.89
CA VAL A 484 0.11 13.86 2.53
C VAL A 484 -1.31 14.39 2.35
N LEU A 485 -1.48 15.34 1.44
CA LEU A 485 -2.74 16.02 1.15
C LEU A 485 -3.28 15.49 -0.17
N SER A 486 -4.44 14.87 -0.20
CA SER A 486 -5.09 14.44 -1.45
C SER A 486 -6.31 15.30 -1.73
N GLU A 487 -6.27 16.08 -2.81
CA GLU A 487 -7.39 16.91 -3.29
C GLU A 487 -8.04 17.82 -2.21
N PRO A 488 -7.28 18.53 -1.35
CA PRO A 488 -7.87 19.50 -0.41
C PRO A 488 -8.45 20.77 -1.08
N GLY A 489 -8.00 21.11 -2.29
CA GLY A 489 -8.04 22.46 -2.85
C GLY A 489 -7.08 23.37 -2.08
N ILE A 490 -5.84 23.55 -2.52
CA ILE A 490 -4.84 24.33 -1.76
C ILE A 490 -4.83 25.84 -2.04
N GLY A 491 -5.91 26.38 -2.61
CA GLY A 491 -6.18 27.82 -2.65
C GLY A 491 -7.57 28.13 -2.11
N ILE A 492 -7.78 29.31 -1.52
CA ILE A 492 -9.09 29.72 -0.99
C ILE A 492 -10.18 29.62 -2.07
N GLU A 493 -9.86 29.99 -3.31
CA GLU A 493 -10.79 29.95 -4.45
C GLU A 493 -10.94 28.56 -5.10
N PHE A 494 -10.09 27.59 -4.74
CA PHE A 494 -10.10 26.25 -5.38
C PHE A 494 -11.22 25.36 -4.83
N SER A 495 -11.73 25.69 -3.65
CA SER A 495 -12.72 24.88 -2.96
C SER A 495 -13.68 25.76 -2.15
N ASN A 496 -14.64 25.11 -1.49
CA ASN A 496 -15.67 25.75 -0.69
C ASN A 496 -15.20 26.20 0.70
N TYR A 497 -14.01 26.79 0.85
CA TYR A 497 -13.50 27.23 2.16
C TYR A 497 -14.38 28.27 2.86
N GLN A 498 -15.15 29.03 2.08
CA GLN A 498 -16.09 30.04 2.58
C GLN A 498 -17.31 29.44 3.30
N ASP A 499 -17.53 28.14 3.23
CA ASP A 499 -18.65 27.53 3.95
C ASP A 499 -18.44 27.68 5.45
N ILE A 500 -19.53 27.91 6.19
CA ILE A 500 -19.50 28.27 7.62
C ILE A 500 -18.91 27.19 8.53
N TRP A 501 -18.84 25.95 8.05
CA TRP A 501 -18.16 24.85 8.75
C TRP A 501 -16.67 24.75 8.46
N TYR A 502 -16.11 25.68 7.68
CA TYR A 502 -14.68 25.81 7.44
C TYR A 502 -14.15 27.15 7.95
N LEU A 503 -14.01 28.13 7.06
CA LEU A 503 -13.48 29.47 7.33
C LEU A 503 -14.56 30.57 7.28
N GLY A 504 -15.77 30.26 6.82
CA GLY A 504 -16.86 31.24 6.74
C GLY A 504 -16.70 32.26 5.60
N ALA A 505 -17.77 32.98 5.30
CA ALA A 505 -17.88 33.80 4.09
C ALA A 505 -16.83 34.92 3.98
N ASP A 506 -16.36 35.41 5.13
CA ASP A 506 -15.42 36.52 5.20
C ASP A 506 -14.03 36.18 4.67
N ILE A 507 -13.69 34.88 4.52
CA ILE A 507 -12.36 34.49 4.04
C ILE A 507 -12.08 35.01 2.64
N LYS A 508 -13.12 35.11 1.79
CA LYS A 508 -12.99 35.63 0.42
C LYS A 508 -12.74 37.15 0.35
N GLN A 509 -12.89 37.84 1.47
CA GLN A 509 -12.63 39.28 1.58
C GLN A 509 -11.25 39.56 2.16
N ARG A 510 -10.54 38.54 2.66
CA ARG A 510 -9.19 38.67 3.21
C ARG A 510 -8.18 38.70 2.09
N GLN A 511 -7.27 39.68 2.15
CA GLN A 511 -6.13 39.79 1.23
C GLN A 511 -4.81 39.34 1.88
N ASP A 512 -4.81 39.22 3.21
CA ASP A 512 -3.66 38.90 4.03
C ASP A 512 -3.57 37.42 4.43
N LEU A 513 -4.58 36.61 4.09
CA LEU A 513 -4.66 35.18 4.40
C LEU A 513 -4.95 34.34 3.16
N ASP A 514 -4.05 33.42 2.84
CA ASP A 514 -4.30 32.37 1.86
C ASP A 514 -3.44 31.12 2.16
N LEU A 515 -3.77 29.97 1.57
CA LEU A 515 -3.32 28.66 1.99
C LEU A 515 -1.85 28.36 1.67
N HIS A 516 -1.20 29.13 0.78
CA HIS A 516 0.26 29.05 0.56
C HIS A 516 1.03 29.37 1.85
N GLN A 517 0.50 30.22 2.73
CA GLN A 517 1.06 30.50 4.05
C GLN A 517 1.01 29.26 4.95
N LEU A 518 -0.09 28.49 4.92
CA LEU A 518 -0.22 27.26 5.71
C LEU A 518 0.75 26.18 5.22
N LEU A 519 0.95 26.08 3.90
CA LEU A 519 1.96 25.23 3.30
C LEU A 519 3.37 25.64 3.77
N ALA A 520 3.69 26.93 3.80
CA ALA A 520 4.96 27.44 4.32
C ALA A 520 5.18 27.14 5.83
N LEU A 521 4.12 27.21 6.65
CA LEU A 521 4.17 26.86 8.07
C LEU A 521 4.55 25.39 8.34
N THR A 522 4.41 24.51 7.33
CA THR A 522 4.85 23.11 7.44
C THR A 522 6.36 22.95 7.41
N ALA A 523 7.10 23.88 6.78
CA ALA A 523 8.56 23.81 6.67
C ALA A 523 9.24 23.75 8.05
N PRO A 524 10.29 22.93 8.22
CA PRO A 524 11.00 22.13 7.19
C PRO A 524 10.43 20.70 6.98
N ARG A 525 9.23 20.41 7.48
CA ARG A 525 8.72 19.03 7.57
C ARG A 525 8.17 18.55 6.21
N PRO A 526 8.46 17.33 5.75
CA PRO A 526 8.03 16.84 4.45
C PRO A 526 6.52 16.96 4.20
N LEU A 527 6.17 17.48 3.03
CA LEU A 527 4.79 17.63 2.58
C LEU A 527 4.64 17.13 1.14
N MET A 528 3.55 16.39 0.88
CA MET A 528 3.17 15.95 -0.47
C MET A 528 1.72 16.36 -0.79
N LEU A 529 1.49 16.89 -1.98
CA LEU A 529 0.17 17.10 -2.57
C LEU A 529 -0.10 16.05 -3.65
N ILE A 530 -1.26 15.41 -3.57
CA ILE A 530 -1.86 14.57 -4.61
C ILE A 530 -3.04 15.33 -5.21
N ALA A 531 -2.92 15.71 -6.48
CA ALA A 531 -3.96 16.32 -7.30
C ALA A 531 -4.56 15.31 -8.30
N GLY A 532 -5.75 15.62 -8.82
CA GLY A 532 -6.54 14.77 -9.68
C GLY A 532 -7.30 15.50 -10.78
N ASP A 533 -7.04 16.80 -11.01
CA ASP A 533 -7.79 17.66 -11.96
C ASP A 533 -9.27 17.85 -11.59
N SER A 534 -9.58 17.88 -10.30
CA SER A 534 -10.93 18.22 -9.82
C SER A 534 -10.96 19.47 -8.95
N VAL A 535 -10.26 19.47 -7.81
CA VAL A 535 -10.10 20.69 -6.99
C VAL A 535 -8.65 21.15 -6.96
N ASP A 536 -7.70 20.22 -7.02
CA ASP A 536 -6.30 20.52 -7.27
C ASP A 536 -5.89 20.04 -8.66
N ASN A 537 -4.97 20.76 -9.28
CA ASN A 537 -4.46 20.49 -10.62
C ASN A 537 -3.06 21.11 -10.75
N ASP A 538 -2.53 21.19 -11.96
CA ASP A 538 -1.18 21.73 -12.18
C ASP A 538 -1.03 23.21 -11.76
N SER A 539 -2.11 24.00 -11.71
CA SER A 539 -2.10 25.36 -11.15
C SER A 539 -1.85 25.39 -9.64
N SER A 540 -2.09 24.29 -8.93
CA SER A 540 -1.74 24.15 -7.50
C SER A 540 -0.24 24.25 -7.27
N LEU A 541 0.61 24.04 -8.29
CA LEU A 541 2.06 24.20 -8.17
C LEU A 541 2.47 25.60 -7.72
N ASP A 542 1.72 26.64 -8.07
CA ASP A 542 2.11 28.01 -7.74
C ASP A 542 2.10 28.26 -6.22
N TYR A 543 1.10 27.71 -5.54
CA TYR A 543 0.99 27.71 -4.09
C TYR A 543 2.10 26.87 -3.43
N LEU A 544 2.52 25.78 -4.05
CA LEU A 544 3.64 24.96 -3.57
C LEU A 544 4.99 25.68 -3.80
N ASN A 545 5.15 26.38 -4.93
CA ASN A 545 6.34 27.18 -5.26
C ASN A 545 6.49 28.37 -4.31
N ALA A 546 5.38 28.98 -3.91
CA ALA A 546 5.35 29.99 -2.85
C ALA A 546 5.84 29.40 -1.51
N ALA A 547 5.36 28.22 -1.12
CA ALA A 547 5.84 27.56 0.09
C ALA A 547 7.32 27.16 0.01
N GLN A 548 7.80 26.74 -1.17
CA GLN A 548 9.20 26.38 -1.43
C GLN A 548 10.18 27.54 -1.11
N GLN A 549 9.73 28.80 -1.19
CA GLN A 549 10.50 29.96 -0.71
C GLN A 549 11.06 29.70 0.70
N ILE A 550 10.20 29.22 1.61
CA ILE A 550 10.57 28.99 3.00
C ILE A 550 11.37 27.69 3.16
N TYR A 551 11.05 26.63 2.42
CA TYR A 551 11.84 25.39 2.45
C TYR A 551 13.30 25.61 2.03
N SER A 552 13.54 26.43 1.01
CA SER A 552 14.89 26.80 0.57
C SER A 552 15.68 27.54 1.67
N LEU A 553 15.03 28.31 2.55
CA LEU A 553 15.70 28.93 3.71
C LEU A 553 16.23 27.91 4.73
N TYR A 554 15.65 26.71 4.75
CA TYR A 554 16.14 25.57 5.54
C TYR A 554 17.12 24.67 4.75
N GLY A 555 17.46 25.04 3.51
CA GLY A 555 18.32 24.25 2.62
C GLY A 555 17.63 23.03 2.01
N ILE A 556 16.29 23.03 1.92
CA ILE A 556 15.51 21.93 1.37
C ILE A 556 14.98 22.33 -0.01
N GLU A 557 15.58 21.79 -1.07
CA GLU A 557 15.27 22.18 -2.46
C GLU A 557 14.20 21.32 -3.15
N ASN A 558 13.79 20.21 -2.52
CA ASN A 558 12.85 19.26 -3.11
C ASN A 558 11.65 19.03 -2.18
N CYS A 559 10.95 20.10 -1.75
CA CYS A 559 9.75 20.01 -0.93
C CYS A 559 8.98 21.36 -0.91
N PRO A 560 7.66 21.40 -1.19
CA PRO A 560 6.74 20.26 -1.24
C PRO A 560 6.84 19.36 -2.48
N ALA A 561 6.48 18.09 -2.29
CA ALA A 561 6.28 17.11 -3.35
C ALA A 561 4.89 17.25 -3.99
N PHE A 562 4.78 16.97 -5.28
CA PHE A 562 3.54 17.11 -6.05
C PHE A 562 3.36 15.96 -7.04
N TYR A 563 2.19 15.34 -7.01
CA TYR A 563 1.77 14.35 -7.99
C TYR A 563 0.36 14.63 -8.47
N ASN A 564 0.14 14.71 -9.78
CA ASN A 564 -1.19 14.88 -10.35
C ASN A 564 -1.58 13.64 -11.15
N HIS A 565 -2.56 12.88 -10.67
CA HIS A 565 -3.01 11.65 -11.30
C HIS A 565 -4.07 11.86 -12.39
N ARG A 566 -4.67 13.07 -12.50
CA ARG A 566 -5.56 13.47 -13.60
C ARG A 566 -6.77 12.55 -13.84
N THR A 567 -7.27 11.88 -12.79
CA THR A 567 -8.42 10.95 -12.90
C THR A 567 -9.67 11.44 -12.16
N GLY A 568 -9.77 12.75 -11.91
CA GLY A 568 -10.84 13.39 -11.16
C GLY A 568 -10.65 13.34 -9.65
N HIS A 569 -11.72 13.62 -8.92
CA HIS A 569 -11.63 13.89 -7.47
C HIS A 569 -11.15 12.70 -6.63
N THR A 570 -11.45 11.46 -7.00
CA THR A 570 -11.03 10.31 -6.17
C THR A 570 -9.63 9.86 -6.55
N PRO A 571 -8.71 9.71 -5.59
CA PRO A 571 -7.35 9.29 -5.88
C PRO A 571 -7.32 7.91 -6.54
N SER A 572 -6.46 7.76 -7.54
CA SER A 572 -6.20 6.47 -8.16
C SER A 572 -5.43 5.55 -7.20
N ALA A 573 -5.49 4.24 -7.40
CA ALA A 573 -4.72 3.31 -6.58
C ALA A 573 -3.21 3.56 -6.69
N GLN A 574 -2.75 3.97 -7.88
CA GLN A 574 -1.36 4.39 -8.10
C GLN A 574 -1.00 5.62 -7.26
N ALA A 575 -1.86 6.63 -7.20
CA ALA A 575 -1.63 7.80 -6.36
C ALA A 575 -1.54 7.43 -4.86
N VAL A 576 -2.36 6.47 -4.41
CA VAL A 576 -2.31 5.97 -3.04
C VAL A 576 -1.03 5.15 -2.78
N GLU A 577 -0.66 4.24 -3.68
CA GLU A 577 0.61 3.48 -3.60
C GLU A 577 1.80 4.44 -3.50
N LEU A 578 1.86 5.42 -4.40
CA LEU A 578 2.87 6.46 -4.43
C LEU A 578 2.97 7.25 -3.12
N ALA A 579 1.82 7.67 -2.56
CA ALA A 579 1.80 8.36 -1.28
C ALA A 579 2.42 7.53 -0.16
N PHE A 580 2.12 6.23 -0.10
CA PHE A 580 2.70 5.34 0.90
C PHE A 580 4.18 5.05 0.64
N GLU A 581 4.61 4.89 -0.61
CA GLU A 581 6.03 4.78 -0.97
C GLU A 581 6.80 6.04 -0.55
N TRP A 582 6.28 7.22 -0.85
CA TRP A 582 6.86 8.50 -0.44
C TRP A 582 6.88 8.63 1.08
N LEU A 583 5.77 8.34 1.76
CA LEU A 583 5.65 8.46 3.21
C LEU A 583 6.61 7.51 3.95
N ASN A 584 6.75 6.26 3.47
CA ASN A 584 7.68 5.28 4.02
C ASN A 584 9.15 5.70 3.91
N LYS A 585 9.50 6.54 2.92
CA LYS A 585 10.84 7.14 2.84
C LYS A 585 11.05 8.24 3.89
N GLN A 586 10.00 8.96 4.26
CA GLN A 586 10.07 10.01 5.29
C GLN A 586 10.02 9.42 6.71
N LEU A 587 9.11 8.47 6.95
CA LEU A 587 8.87 7.85 8.26
C LEU A 587 8.87 6.31 8.12
N PRO A 588 10.05 5.66 8.02
CA PRO A 588 10.09 4.21 7.81
C PRO A 588 9.43 3.44 8.96
N ALA A 589 8.39 2.67 8.66
CA ALA A 589 7.80 1.72 9.60
C ALA A 589 8.64 0.42 9.62
N PRO A 590 9.09 -0.07 10.81
CA PRO A 590 9.81 -1.34 10.87
C PRO A 590 8.92 -2.47 10.35
N CYS A 591 9.46 -3.48 9.67
CA CYS A 591 8.68 -4.70 9.40
C CYS A 591 8.67 -5.54 10.69
N GLY A 592 7.49 -5.92 11.20
CA GLY A 592 7.40 -6.91 12.27
C GLY A 592 8.12 -8.18 11.83
N LYS A 593 9.03 -8.70 12.67
CA LYS A 593 9.80 -9.91 12.38
C LYS A 593 8.93 -11.14 12.23
#